data_AF-A0A1I5DC81-F1
#
_entry.id   AF-A0A1I5DC81-F1
#
_cell.length_a   1.000
_cell.length_b   1.000
_cell.length_c   1.000
_cell.angle_alpha   90.00
_cell.angle_beta   90.00
_cell.angle_gamma   90.00
#
_symmetry.space_group_name_H-M   'P 1'
#
loop_
_entity.id
_entity.type
_entity.pdbx_description
1 polymer ?
#
loop_
_entity_poly.entity_id
_entity_poly.type
_entity_poly.pdbx_seq_one_letter_code
_entity_poly.pdbx_strand_id
1 'polypeptide(L)'
;MLQARVDRHPVATSIPTLDGYVAAIVTGPVSMSPLDWICPLLAIDAAAFDHGGAPEFAAISAVALHHNEISKTLSTTPLRADAAA
;
A
#
# COMPACT_ATOMS: atom_id res chain seq x y z
N MET A 1 2.27 18.59 -3.86
CA MET A 1 2.31 18.70 -5.35
C MET A 1 3.10 17.51 -5.91
N LEU A 2 2.67 16.90 -7.02
CA LEU A 2 3.19 15.61 -7.53
C LEU A 2 4.71 15.59 -7.72
N GLN A 3 5.31 16.71 -8.13
CA GLN A 3 6.75 16.77 -8.40
C GLN A 3 7.63 16.68 -7.16
N ALA A 4 7.18 17.24 -6.04
CA ALA A 4 7.84 17.07 -4.74
C ALA A 4 7.81 15.61 -4.24
N ARG A 5 6.92 14.76 -4.80
CA ARG A 5 6.88 13.31 -4.49
C ARG A 5 7.94 12.53 -5.27
N VAL A 6 8.16 12.88 -6.55
CA VAL A 6 9.18 12.22 -7.39
C VAL A 6 10.57 12.38 -6.78
N ASP A 7 10.88 13.57 -6.27
CA ASP A 7 12.16 13.88 -5.62
C ASP A 7 12.39 13.07 -4.33
N ARG A 8 11.31 12.58 -3.72
CA ARG A 8 11.33 11.75 -2.50
C ARG A 8 11.38 10.24 -2.78
N HIS A 9 11.49 9.83 -4.05
CA HIS A 9 11.72 8.45 -4.47
C HIS A 9 10.71 7.43 -3.89
N PRO A 10 9.43 7.46 -4.33
CA PRO A 10 8.42 6.51 -3.86
C PRO A 10 8.81 5.08 -4.21
N VAL A 11 8.52 4.14 -3.29
CA VAL A 11 8.81 2.71 -3.52
C VAL A 11 7.99 2.16 -4.69
N ALA A 12 6.73 2.56 -4.82
CA ALA A 12 5.90 2.18 -5.96
C ALA A 12 5.92 3.24 -7.06
N THR A 13 6.67 2.95 -8.13
CA THR A 13 6.73 3.78 -9.35
C THR A 13 5.83 3.25 -10.46
N SER A 14 5.18 2.09 -10.26
CA SER A 14 4.26 1.45 -11.20
C SER A 14 3.14 0.71 -10.45
N ILE A 15 2.02 0.45 -11.13
CA ILE A 15 0.90 -0.33 -10.55
C ILE A 15 1.34 -1.75 -10.12
N PRO A 16 2.10 -2.52 -10.92
CA PRO A 16 2.59 -3.83 -10.46
C PRO A 16 3.45 -3.77 -9.19
N THR A 17 4.27 -2.72 -9.04
CA THR A 17 5.07 -2.52 -7.82
C THR A 17 4.19 -2.19 -6.62
N LEU A 18 3.14 -1.38 -6.82
CA LEU A 18 2.14 -1.10 -5.79
C LEU A 18 1.44 -2.38 -5.34
N ASP A 19 0.91 -3.16 -6.28
CA ASP A 19 0.18 -4.40 -6.00
C ASP A 19 1.06 -5.41 -5.25
N GLY A 20 2.30 -5.62 -5.71
CA GLY A 20 3.24 -6.55 -5.09
C GLY A 20 3.66 -6.10 -3.69
N TYR A 21 3.90 -4.80 -3.49
CA TYR A 21 4.23 -4.25 -2.18
C TYR A 21 3.06 -4.42 -1.19
N VAL A 22 1.84 -4.05 -1.60
CA VAL A 22 0.65 -4.17 -0.74
C VAL A 22 0.33 -5.63 -0.43
N ALA A 23 0.46 -6.53 -1.40
CA ALA A 23 0.31 -7.97 -1.16
C ALA A 23 1.34 -8.50 -0.15
N ALA A 24 2.61 -8.08 -0.25
CA ALA A 24 3.64 -8.45 0.71
C ALA A 24 3.29 -7.97 2.14
N ILE A 25 2.76 -6.74 2.28
CA ILE A 25 2.27 -6.22 3.57
C ILE A 25 1.13 -7.09 4.13
N VAL A 26 0.13 -7.42 3.31
CA VAL A 26 -1.01 -8.26 3.71
C VAL A 26 -0.57 -9.65 4.18
N THR A 27 0.43 -10.24 3.53
CA THR A 27 0.98 -11.55 3.89
C THR A 27 2.05 -11.50 5.00
N GLY A 28 2.49 -10.30 5.36
CA GLY A 28 3.56 -10.04 6.32
C GLY A 28 3.07 -10.09 7.78
N PRO A 29 3.94 -9.68 8.73
CA PRO A 29 3.57 -9.66 10.14
C PRO A 29 2.39 -8.71 10.40
N VAL A 30 1.39 -9.21 11.16
CA VAL A 30 0.11 -8.53 11.46
C VAL A 30 0.27 -7.17 12.19
N SER A 31 1.47 -6.85 12.69
CA SER A 31 1.71 -5.76 13.64
C SER A 31 2.27 -4.46 13.04
N MET A 32 2.38 -4.34 11.71
CA MET A 32 3.03 -3.16 11.10
C MET A 32 2.11 -1.93 11.14
N SER A 33 2.63 -0.80 11.62
CA SER A 33 1.88 0.47 11.61
C SER A 33 1.62 0.93 10.17
N PRO A 34 0.41 1.43 9.85
CA PRO A 34 0.12 2.03 8.54
C PRO A 34 1.12 3.11 8.12
N LEU A 35 1.65 3.88 9.08
CA LEU A 35 2.64 4.92 8.81
C LEU A 35 3.95 4.32 8.27
N ASP A 36 4.37 3.17 8.81
CA ASP A 36 5.65 2.55 8.49
C ASP A 36 5.71 2.00 7.06
N TRP A 37 4.56 1.72 6.44
CA TRP A 37 4.52 1.16 5.08
C TRP A 37 3.83 2.05 4.04
N ILE A 38 2.86 2.90 4.41
CA ILE A 38 2.17 3.80 3.46
C ILE A 38 3.02 5.04 3.15
N CYS A 39 3.67 5.64 4.15
CA CYS A 39 4.52 6.81 3.94
C CYS A 39 5.66 6.57 2.94
N PRO A 40 6.48 5.51 3.07
CA PRO A 40 7.53 5.21 2.07
C PRO A 40 6.94 4.80 0.70
N LEU A 41 5.80 4.10 0.70
CA LEU A 41 5.13 3.68 -0.53
C LEU A 41 4.69 4.89 -1.39
N LEU A 42 4.16 5.92 -0.76
CA LEU A 42 3.62 7.11 -1.44
C LEU A 42 4.59 8.30 -1.50
N ALA A 43 5.73 8.20 -0.80
CA ALA A 43 6.69 9.27 -0.56
C ALA A 43 6.06 10.53 0.09
N ILE A 44 5.25 10.29 1.13
CA ILE A 44 4.53 11.34 1.88
C ILE A 44 5.00 11.42 3.33
N ASP A 45 4.80 12.58 3.94
CA ASP A 45 5.07 12.79 5.36
C ASP A 45 3.99 12.14 6.23
N ALA A 46 4.33 11.69 7.44
CA ALA A 46 3.37 11.13 8.38
C ALA A 46 2.24 12.12 8.72
N ALA A 47 2.55 13.41 8.77
CA ALA A 47 1.55 14.46 8.99
C ALA A 47 0.45 14.47 7.92
N ALA A 48 0.65 13.86 6.74
CA ALA A 48 -0.39 13.76 5.71
C ALA A 48 -1.59 12.91 6.15
N PHE A 49 -1.45 12.06 7.18
CA PHE A 49 -2.56 11.32 7.78
C PHE A 49 -3.50 12.22 8.59
N ASP A 50 -2.96 13.29 9.18
CA ASP A 50 -3.71 14.17 10.10
C ASP A 50 -4.42 15.32 9.36
N HIS A 51 -4.04 15.61 8.11
CA HIS A 51 -4.57 16.71 7.33
C HIS A 51 -5.52 16.22 6.22
N GLY A 52 -6.77 15.91 6.61
CA GLY A 52 -7.82 15.50 5.69
C GLY A 52 -8.12 16.56 4.61
N GLY A 53 -8.39 16.10 3.38
CA GLY A 53 -8.80 16.96 2.24
C GLY A 53 -7.72 17.29 1.22
N ALA A 54 -6.46 16.93 1.49
CA ALA A 54 -5.37 17.07 0.52
C ALA A 54 -5.29 15.86 -0.45
N PRO A 55 -4.72 16.02 -1.67
CA PRO A 55 -4.47 14.91 -2.59
C PRO A 55 -3.72 13.73 -1.98
N GLU A 56 -2.84 14.01 -1.01
CA GLU A 56 -2.10 13.02 -0.24
C GLU A 56 -3.03 12.12 0.60
N PHE A 57 -4.08 12.69 1.22
CA PHE A 57 -5.08 11.93 1.97
C PHE A 57 -5.92 11.01 1.06
N ALA A 58 -6.23 11.47 -0.16
CA ALA A 58 -6.91 10.64 -1.15
C ALA A 58 -6.05 9.44 -1.59
N ALA A 59 -4.74 9.64 -1.75
CA ALA A 59 -3.79 8.57 -2.06
C ALA A 59 -3.66 7.56 -0.91
N ILE A 60 -3.56 8.04 0.34
CA ILE A 60 -3.58 7.18 1.55
C ILE A 60 -4.86 6.33 1.57
N SER A 61 -6.02 6.96 1.37
CA SER A 61 -7.32 6.28 1.38
C SER A 61 -7.41 5.20 0.30
N ALA A 62 -6.94 5.50 -0.92
CA ALA A 62 -6.92 4.54 -2.02
C ALA A 62 -6.03 3.33 -1.71
N VAL A 63 -4.85 3.54 -1.13
CA VAL A 63 -3.95 2.45 -0.70
C VAL A 63 -4.58 1.60 0.40
N ALA A 64 -5.22 2.23 1.39
CA ALA A 64 -5.91 1.51 2.47
C ALA A 64 -7.07 0.65 1.94
N LEU A 65 -7.85 1.18 0.98
CA LEU A 65 -8.91 0.41 0.30
C LEU A 65 -8.33 -0.77 -0.48
N HIS A 66 -7.25 -0.56 -1.22
CA HIS A 66 -6.61 -1.62 -1.99
C HIS A 66 -6.02 -2.74 -1.11
N HIS A 67 -5.40 -2.38 0.02
CA HIS A 67 -4.97 -3.34 1.04
C HIS A 67 -6.14 -4.21 1.54
N ASN A 68 -7.29 -3.59 1.84
CA ASN A 68 -8.46 -4.31 2.31
C ASN A 68 -9.03 -5.26 1.25
N GLU A 69 -9.04 -4.85 -0.02
CA GLU A 69 -9.48 -5.72 -1.11
C GLU A 69 -8.54 -6.92 -1.31
N ILE A 70 -7.22 -6.72 -1.32
CA ILE A 70 -6.25 -7.83 -1.40
C ILE A 70 -6.42 -8.77 -0.19
N SER A 71 -6.54 -8.23 1.03
CA SER A 71 -6.75 -9.04 2.23
C SER A 71 -8.02 -9.90 2.13
N LYS A 72 -9.14 -9.32 1.67
CA LYS A 72 -10.37 -10.08 1.42
C LYS A 72 -10.18 -11.16 0.37
N THR A 73 -9.56 -10.83 -0.77
CA THR A 73 -9.29 -11.80 -1.84
C THR A 73 -8.46 -12.97 -1.32
N LEU A 74 -7.35 -12.72 -0.63
CA LEU A 74 -6.49 -13.77 -0.09
C LEU A 74 -7.17 -14.58 1.03
N SER A 75 -8.06 -13.97 1.81
CA SER A 75 -8.79 -14.66 2.88
C SER A 75 -9.97 -15.50 2.39
N THR A 76 -10.49 -15.23 1.18
CA THR A 76 -11.68 -15.88 0.63
C THR A 76 -11.38 -16.76 -0.58
N THR A 77 -10.21 -16.61 -1.19
CA THR A 77 -9.72 -17.49 -2.26
C THR A 77 -8.96 -18.64 -1.61
N PRO A 78 -9.37 -19.90 -1.81
CA PRO A 78 -8.55 -21.02 -1.39
C PRO A 78 -7.18 -20.91 -2.09
N LEU A 79 -6.09 -20.96 -1.33
CA LEU A 79 -4.76 -21.06 -1.91
C LEU A 79 -4.75 -22.33 -2.77
N ARG A 80 -4.72 -22.17 -4.10
CA ARG A 80 -4.54 -23.30 -5.02
C ARG A 80 -3.10 -23.77 -4.88
N ALA A 81 -2.85 -24.63 -3.90
CA ALA A 81 -1.60 -25.33 -3.71
C ALA A 81 -1.54 -26.54 -4.66
N ASP A 82 -1.59 -26.28 -5.96
CA ASP A 82 -1.48 -27.30 -6.98
C ASP A 82 -0.66 -26.74 -8.14
N ALA A 83 0.64 -26.56 -7.86
CA ALA A 83 1.69 -26.44 -8.87
C ALA A 83 3.06 -26.82 -8.27
N ALA A 84 3.22 -28.09 -7.91
CA ALA A 84 4.50 -28.81 -7.95
C ALA A 84 4.24 -30.30 -7.64
N ALA A 85 3.89 -31.06 -8.68
CA ALA A 85 4.09 -32.50 -8.73
C ALA A 85 5.26 -32.77 -9.68
#